data_AF-A0A0Q6WAG5-F1
#
_entry.id   AF-A0A0Q6WAG5-F1
#
_cell.length_a   1.000
_cell.length_b   1.000
_cell.length_c   1.000
_cell.angle_alpha   90.00
_cell.angle_beta   90.00
_cell.angle_gamma   90.00
#
_symmetry.space_group_name_H-M   'P 1'
#
loop_
_entity.id
_entity.type
_entity.pdbx_description
1 polymer ?
#
loop_
_entity_poly.entity_id
_entity_poly.type
_entity_poly.pdbx_seq_one_letter_code
_entity_poly.pdbx_strand_id
1 'polypeptide(L)'
;MEPEAVPSMRERVTQLALNGALFGLCYPLANHLAQRAGTTGSVALPWDAALPFLPWMVLPYMTSGLLFVLSFVLAASRAELSALSRRVAFATVAACLVFAAFPLRFGFERPAVDAALPAWLFAQLSAMDQPYNQLPSLHVAYCLIFWPALSSALRSRAVARAVLAAWLMLVAAATVFTYQHHLADVAGGALLGMLAIRALPGRAAVRAGVAHLAAPAQGAAGHATAKPVAFCYTLLAGLSLLAWVALGGPWWLYLCASLLLVAWAYQRRDAAYLHKRNGRHPLWIWLLYAPYLGGYLLTWQLVRWRERHKPPFDRHSERLWVGRRLSNAEAARLPAGCAVIDLSNELSETPALRRHPYQHFPLLDLHTLDARSAQPILAAIATHASQGRDIYLHCAMGYQRSRLIAQLYTEYAKQ
;
A
#
# COMPACT_ATOMS: atom_id res chain seq x y z
N MET A 1 22.64 9.58 -14.34
CA MET A 1 21.74 8.75 -13.51
C MET A 1 21.84 9.28 -12.09
N GLU A 2 20.76 9.81 -11.50
CA GLU A 2 20.76 10.00 -10.04
C GLU A 2 20.95 8.64 -9.37
N PRO A 3 21.85 8.51 -8.38
CA PRO A 3 22.02 7.26 -7.66
C PRO A 3 20.69 6.87 -7.00
N GLU A 4 20.22 5.64 -7.24
CA GLU A 4 19.02 5.16 -6.56
C GLU A 4 19.27 5.18 -5.04
N ALA A 5 18.45 5.93 -4.32
CA ALA A 5 18.61 6.08 -2.88
C ALA A 5 18.53 4.72 -2.17
N VAL A 6 19.61 4.39 -1.45
CA VAL A 6 19.73 3.16 -0.66
C VAL A 6 18.80 3.24 0.55
N PRO A 7 18.05 2.17 0.88
CA PRO A 7 17.18 2.18 2.05
C PRO A 7 18.00 1.94 3.32
N SER A 8 17.66 2.67 4.37
CA SER A 8 18.22 2.48 5.71
C SER A 8 17.80 1.13 6.30
N MET A 9 18.56 0.60 7.26
CA MET A 9 18.19 -0.65 7.95
C MET A 9 16.83 -0.53 8.64
N ARG A 10 16.53 0.63 9.23
CA ARG A 10 15.22 0.92 9.85
C ARG A 10 14.08 0.75 8.86
N GLU A 11 14.22 1.23 7.63
CA GLU A 11 13.18 1.09 6.60
C GLU A 11 13.02 -0.37 6.16
N ARG A 12 14.13 -1.10 5.97
CA ARG A 12 14.09 -2.53 5.64
C ARG A 12 13.34 -3.33 6.71
N VAL A 13 13.72 -3.14 7.97
CA VAL A 13 13.09 -3.82 9.12
C VAL A 13 11.63 -3.40 9.28
N THR A 14 11.30 -2.11 9.08
CA THR A 14 9.90 -1.65 9.15
C THR A 14 9.05 -2.33 8.09
N GLN A 15 9.50 -2.39 6.84
CA GLN A 15 8.76 -3.05 5.76
C GLN A 15 8.66 -4.57 5.96
N LEU A 16 9.73 -5.19 6.47
CA LEU A 16 9.72 -6.60 6.86
C LEU A 16 8.68 -6.86 7.96
N ALA A 17 8.69 -6.07 9.03
CA ALA A 17 7.77 -6.22 10.15
C ALA A 17 6.31 -6.00 9.73
N LEU A 18 6.03 -5.00 8.89
CA LEU A 18 4.69 -4.75 8.35
C LEU A 18 4.17 -5.93 7.53
N ASN A 19 4.99 -6.48 6.62
CA ASN A 19 4.57 -7.62 5.80
C ASN A 19 4.50 -8.92 6.61
N GLY A 20 5.40 -9.11 7.58
CA GLY A 20 5.38 -10.23 8.51
C GLY A 20 4.13 -10.20 9.40
N ALA A 21 3.75 -9.03 9.93
CA ALA A 21 2.51 -8.87 10.69
C ALA A 21 1.26 -9.10 9.83
N LEU A 22 1.26 -8.58 8.60
CA LEU A 22 0.17 -8.82 7.65
C LEU A 22 -0.01 -10.32 7.36
N PHE A 23 1.08 -11.03 7.09
CA PHE A 23 1.07 -12.49 6.89
C PHE A 23 0.63 -13.23 8.16
N GLY A 24 1.24 -12.90 9.31
CA GLY A 24 0.94 -13.53 10.60
C GLY A 24 -0.49 -13.28 11.10
N LEU A 25 -1.18 -12.26 10.59
CA LEU A 25 -2.60 -12.03 10.84
C LEU A 25 -3.50 -12.75 9.84
N CYS A 26 -3.25 -12.57 8.53
CA CYS A 26 -4.16 -13.04 7.49
C CYS A 26 -4.08 -14.55 7.28
N TYR A 27 -2.87 -15.12 7.32
CA TYR A 27 -2.63 -16.53 7.02
C TYR A 27 -3.28 -17.45 8.07
N PRO A 28 -3.11 -17.25 9.39
CA PRO A 28 -3.79 -18.06 10.39
C PRO A 28 -5.30 -17.82 10.41
N LEU A 29 -5.74 -16.58 10.12
CA LEU A 29 -7.17 -16.27 10.04
C LEU A 29 -7.85 -17.06 8.92
N ALA A 30 -7.30 -17.05 7.70
CA ALA A 30 -7.84 -17.83 6.58
C ALA A 30 -7.92 -19.32 6.91
N ASN A 31 -6.88 -19.85 7.56
CA ASN A 31 -6.83 -21.23 8.00
C ASN A 31 -7.96 -21.58 9.00
N HIS A 32 -8.13 -20.73 10.01
CA HIS A 32 -9.18 -20.86 11.02
C HIS A 32 -10.58 -20.79 10.40
N LEU A 33 -10.78 -19.95 9.38
CA LEU A 33 -12.06 -19.88 8.66
C LEU A 33 -12.36 -21.18 7.90
N ALA A 34 -11.37 -21.73 7.21
CA ALA A 34 -11.52 -23.01 6.50
C ALA A 34 -11.78 -24.18 7.46
N GLN A 35 -11.12 -24.19 8.63
CA GLN A 35 -11.35 -25.16 9.69
C GLN A 35 -12.78 -25.06 10.25
N ARG A 36 -13.26 -23.85 10.54
CA ARG A 36 -14.63 -23.60 11.00
C ARG A 36 -15.68 -24.02 9.99
N ALA A 37 -15.38 -23.89 8.69
CA ALA A 37 -16.26 -24.34 7.62
C ALA A 37 -16.31 -25.88 7.47
N GLY A 38 -15.48 -26.64 8.19
CA GLY A 38 -15.47 -28.11 8.12
C GLY A 38 -15.02 -28.64 6.76
N THR A 39 -14.16 -27.89 6.06
CA THR A 39 -13.83 -28.14 4.66
C THR A 39 -13.09 -29.46 4.46
N THR A 40 -13.57 -30.28 3.54
CA THR A 40 -12.90 -31.51 3.09
C THR A 40 -12.38 -31.44 1.65
N GLY A 41 -12.69 -30.36 0.93
CA GLY A 41 -12.34 -30.17 -0.48
C GLY A 41 -10.84 -30.15 -0.73
N SER A 42 -10.41 -30.71 -1.85
CA SER A 42 -9.02 -30.69 -2.32
C SER A 42 -8.99 -30.50 -3.84
N VAL A 43 -7.92 -29.88 -4.32
CA VAL A 43 -7.66 -29.70 -5.76
C VAL A 43 -6.59 -30.68 -6.27
N ALA A 44 -6.32 -31.73 -5.50
CA ALA A 44 -5.45 -32.83 -5.91
C ALA A 44 -5.91 -33.42 -7.24
N LEU A 45 -5.02 -33.50 -8.22
CA LEU A 45 -5.27 -34.13 -9.49
C LEU A 45 -4.73 -35.58 -9.47
N PRO A 46 -5.20 -36.49 -10.33
CA PRO A 46 -4.75 -37.89 -10.32
C PRO A 46 -3.24 -38.10 -10.48
N TRP A 47 -2.61 -37.25 -11.28
CA TRP A 47 -1.16 -37.14 -11.49
C TRP A 47 -0.37 -36.80 -10.23
N ASP A 48 -0.95 -36.05 -9.27
CA ASP A 48 -0.28 -35.71 -8.01
C ASP A 48 0.01 -36.98 -7.19
N ALA A 49 -0.86 -38.00 -7.29
CA ALA A 49 -0.67 -39.28 -6.61
C ALA A 49 0.48 -40.14 -7.17
N ALA A 50 0.96 -39.83 -8.38
CA ALA A 50 2.11 -40.51 -8.99
C ALA A 50 3.45 -39.92 -8.55
N LEU A 51 3.45 -38.73 -7.93
CA LEU A 51 4.67 -38.07 -7.48
C LEU A 51 5.12 -38.67 -6.14
N PRO A 52 6.42 -39.01 -5.97
CA PRO A 52 6.91 -39.59 -4.73
C PRO A 52 6.97 -38.56 -3.60
N PHE A 53 6.77 -39.01 -2.37
CA PHE A 53 7.13 -38.23 -1.19
C PHE A 53 8.65 -38.27 -0.96
N LEU A 54 9.30 -37.12 -0.85
CA LEU A 54 10.75 -37.00 -0.64
C LEU A 54 11.03 -36.25 0.68
N PRO A 55 11.29 -36.96 1.80
CA PRO A 55 11.41 -36.32 3.12
C PRO A 55 12.46 -35.21 3.20
N TRP A 56 13.58 -35.37 2.49
CA TRP A 56 14.68 -34.38 2.50
C TRP A 56 14.29 -33.03 1.87
N MET A 57 13.24 -32.97 1.05
CA MET A 57 12.74 -31.73 0.44
C MET A 57 12.17 -30.74 1.47
N VAL A 58 11.94 -31.18 2.72
CA VAL A 58 11.62 -30.25 3.81
C VAL A 58 12.73 -29.24 4.07
N LEU A 59 14.00 -29.58 3.77
CA LEU A 59 15.14 -28.66 3.93
C LEU A 59 15.03 -27.41 3.03
N PRO A 60 14.95 -27.53 1.69
CA PRO A 60 14.72 -26.37 0.84
C PRO A 60 13.39 -25.69 1.18
N TYR A 61 12.32 -26.44 1.47
CA TYR A 61 11.02 -25.85 1.86
C TYR A 61 11.16 -24.86 3.03
N MET A 62 11.86 -25.25 4.08
CA MET A 62 12.05 -24.45 5.30
C MET A 62 12.87 -23.16 5.06
N THR A 63 13.63 -23.09 3.97
CA THR A 63 14.36 -21.86 3.62
C THR A 63 13.46 -20.72 3.14
N SER A 64 12.19 -20.98 2.84
CA SER A 64 11.22 -19.96 2.42
C SER A 64 11.11 -18.79 3.40
N GLY A 65 11.05 -19.06 4.72
CA GLY A 65 11.03 -18.04 5.77
C GLY A 65 12.33 -17.22 5.84
N LEU A 66 13.48 -17.87 5.66
CA LEU A 66 14.78 -17.20 5.59
C LEU A 66 14.86 -16.29 4.34
N LEU A 67 14.43 -16.79 3.18
CA LEU A 67 14.41 -16.03 1.93
C LEU A 67 13.47 -14.82 2.02
N PHE A 68 12.36 -14.94 2.75
CA PHE A 68 11.48 -13.82 3.07
C PHE A 68 12.27 -12.71 3.78
N VAL A 69 12.95 -13.03 4.89
CA VAL A 69 13.76 -12.04 5.64
C VAL A 69 14.88 -11.45 4.78
N LEU A 70 15.65 -12.31 4.10
CA LEU A 70 16.77 -11.89 3.26
C LEU A 70 16.33 -10.96 2.12
N SER A 71 15.16 -11.19 1.52
CA SER A 71 14.66 -10.35 0.42
C SER A 71 14.48 -8.88 0.83
N PHE A 72 14.02 -8.61 2.07
CA PHE A 72 13.88 -7.25 2.60
C PHE A 72 15.22 -6.68 3.05
N VAL A 73 16.03 -7.48 3.74
CA VAL A 73 17.34 -7.05 4.26
C VAL A 73 18.33 -6.75 3.13
N LEU A 74 18.22 -7.41 1.98
CA LEU A 74 19.15 -7.28 0.85
C LEU A 74 18.63 -6.41 -0.31
N ALA A 75 17.40 -5.90 -0.28
CA ALA A 75 16.85 -5.02 -1.33
C ALA A 75 17.80 -3.86 -1.70
N ALA A 76 18.16 -3.67 -2.97
CA ALA A 76 19.28 -2.78 -3.31
C ALA A 76 18.89 -1.29 -3.25
N SER A 77 17.61 -0.95 -3.49
CA SER A 77 17.12 0.43 -3.47
C SER A 77 15.77 0.59 -2.77
N ARG A 78 15.43 1.83 -2.38
CA ARG A 78 14.11 2.16 -1.81
C ARG A 78 12.97 1.81 -2.76
N ALA A 79 13.20 1.93 -4.06
CA ALA A 79 12.22 1.58 -5.08
C ALA A 79 11.97 0.06 -5.12
N GLU A 80 13.03 -0.75 -5.04
CA GLU A 80 12.93 -2.20 -4.94
C GLU A 80 12.25 -2.65 -3.64
N LEU A 81 12.68 -2.11 -2.49
CA LEU A 81 12.08 -2.40 -1.19
C LEU A 81 10.58 -2.10 -1.16
N SER A 82 10.20 -0.94 -1.71
CA SER A 82 8.79 -0.55 -1.83
C SER A 82 8.00 -1.47 -2.76
N ALA A 83 8.59 -1.89 -3.89
CA ALA A 83 7.94 -2.81 -4.81
C ALA A 83 7.79 -4.22 -4.19
N LEU A 84 8.82 -4.73 -3.54
CA LEU A 84 8.81 -5.99 -2.80
C LEU A 84 7.69 -5.98 -1.74
N SER A 85 7.65 -4.96 -0.88
CA SER A 85 6.62 -4.80 0.14
C SER A 85 5.21 -4.82 -0.45
N ARG A 86 4.94 -4.04 -1.50
CA ARG A 86 3.62 -4.05 -2.15
C ARG A 86 3.26 -5.41 -2.75
N ARG A 87 4.22 -6.09 -3.39
CA ARG A 87 4.00 -7.39 -4.05
C ARG A 87 3.69 -8.49 -3.03
N VAL A 88 4.46 -8.53 -1.94
CA VAL A 88 4.22 -9.46 -0.83
C VAL A 88 2.85 -9.18 -0.23
N ALA A 89 2.55 -7.95 0.16
CA ALA A 89 1.25 -7.59 0.73
C ALA A 89 0.07 -7.93 -0.19
N PHE A 90 0.19 -7.65 -1.49
CA PHE A 90 -0.81 -8.03 -2.48
C PHE A 90 -1.00 -9.54 -2.54
N ALA A 91 0.08 -10.31 -2.69
CA ALA A 91 0.00 -11.76 -2.78
C ALA A 91 -0.61 -12.37 -1.51
N THR A 92 -0.21 -11.90 -0.32
CA THR A 92 -0.77 -12.36 0.97
C THR A 92 -2.28 -12.15 1.02
N VAL A 93 -2.75 -10.92 0.80
CA VAL A 93 -4.18 -10.60 0.93
C VAL A 93 -4.99 -11.27 -0.16
N ALA A 94 -4.50 -11.28 -1.41
CA ALA A 94 -5.18 -11.95 -2.52
C ALA A 94 -5.29 -13.47 -2.29
N ALA A 95 -4.22 -14.13 -1.86
CA ALA A 95 -4.25 -15.56 -1.54
C ALA A 95 -5.22 -15.85 -0.38
N CYS A 96 -5.17 -15.06 0.69
CA CYS A 96 -6.09 -15.25 1.83
C CYS A 96 -7.56 -15.03 1.45
N LEU A 97 -7.85 -14.10 0.53
CA LEU A 97 -9.20 -13.92 -0.01
C LEU A 97 -9.67 -15.15 -0.79
N VAL A 98 -8.76 -15.76 -1.58
CA VAL A 98 -9.06 -17.02 -2.28
C VAL A 98 -9.25 -18.16 -1.28
N PHE A 99 -8.38 -18.31 -0.27
CA PHE A 99 -8.54 -19.32 0.78
C PHE A 99 -9.86 -19.19 1.53
N ALA A 100 -10.29 -17.95 1.80
CA ALA A 100 -11.55 -17.69 2.49
C ALA A 100 -12.78 -17.95 1.58
N ALA A 101 -12.69 -17.67 0.28
CA ALA A 101 -13.78 -17.88 -0.67
C ALA A 101 -13.90 -19.34 -1.13
N PHE A 102 -12.77 -20.03 -1.26
CA PHE A 102 -12.63 -21.41 -1.72
C PHE A 102 -11.72 -22.16 -0.75
N PRO A 103 -12.21 -22.48 0.46
CA PRO A 103 -11.41 -23.22 1.42
C PRO A 103 -11.10 -24.61 0.86
N LEU A 104 -9.86 -25.05 1.02
CA LEU A 104 -9.36 -26.34 0.55
C LEU A 104 -8.48 -26.95 1.64
N ARG A 105 -8.13 -28.23 1.55
CA ARG A 105 -7.20 -28.90 2.46
C ARG A 105 -6.18 -29.77 1.71
N PHE A 106 -5.09 -30.12 2.39
CA PHE A 106 -4.15 -31.14 1.94
C PHE A 106 -4.90 -32.39 1.44
N GLY A 107 -4.51 -32.86 0.26
CA GLY A 107 -5.14 -34.03 -0.37
C GLY A 107 -4.54 -35.35 0.06
N PHE A 108 -3.29 -35.34 0.53
CA PHE A 108 -2.54 -36.54 0.89
C PHE A 108 -2.13 -36.51 2.35
N GLU A 109 -2.19 -37.68 2.99
CA GLU A 109 -1.59 -37.86 4.30
C GLU A 109 -0.07 -38.01 4.15
N ARG A 110 0.68 -37.29 4.98
CA ARG A 110 2.13 -37.35 4.96
C ARG A 110 2.58 -38.71 5.52
N PRO A 111 3.42 -39.48 4.81
CA PRO A 111 3.99 -40.72 5.34
C PRO A 111 4.83 -40.50 6.61
N ALA A 112 5.04 -41.55 7.39
CA ALA A 112 5.99 -41.54 8.51
C ALA A 112 7.42 -41.26 8.01
N VAL A 113 8.18 -40.48 8.78
CA VAL A 113 9.55 -40.06 8.45
C VAL A 113 10.50 -40.55 9.53
N ASP A 114 11.36 -41.51 9.19
CA ASP A 114 12.29 -42.13 10.15
C ASP A 114 13.55 -41.28 10.39
N ALA A 115 13.96 -40.49 9.40
CA ALA A 115 15.17 -39.67 9.49
C ALA A 115 14.98 -38.51 10.48
N ALA A 116 15.83 -38.43 11.51
CA ALA A 116 15.68 -37.51 12.64
C ALA A 116 15.56 -36.03 12.23
N LEU A 117 16.43 -35.54 11.34
CA LEU A 117 16.41 -34.14 10.93
C LEU A 117 15.15 -33.78 10.10
N PRO A 118 14.81 -34.51 9.02
CA PRO A 118 13.54 -34.30 8.34
C PRO A 118 12.31 -34.43 9.24
N ALA A 119 12.26 -35.42 10.13
CA ALA A 119 11.16 -35.61 11.07
C ALA A 119 10.98 -34.38 11.99
N TRP A 120 12.09 -33.88 12.56
CA TRP A 120 12.07 -32.66 13.37
C TRP A 120 11.59 -31.44 12.57
N LEU A 121 12.11 -31.24 11.35
CA LEU A 121 11.68 -30.13 10.49
C LEU A 121 10.19 -30.22 10.12
N PHE A 122 9.68 -31.42 9.87
CA PHE A 122 8.26 -31.63 9.62
C PHE A 122 7.39 -31.36 10.85
N ALA A 123 7.86 -31.68 12.06
CA ALA A 123 7.16 -31.32 13.30
C ALA A 123 7.08 -29.79 13.47
N GLN A 124 8.17 -29.07 13.20
CA GLN A 124 8.17 -27.61 13.21
C GLN A 124 7.25 -27.03 12.13
N LEU A 125 7.28 -27.62 10.92
CA LEU A 125 6.42 -27.22 9.81
C LEU A 125 4.94 -27.40 10.17
N SER A 126 4.55 -28.55 10.72
CA SER A 126 3.16 -28.80 11.11
C SER A 126 2.65 -27.87 12.22
N ALA A 127 3.54 -27.26 13.01
CA ALA A 127 3.15 -26.23 13.98
C ALA A 127 2.85 -24.87 13.32
N MET A 128 3.54 -24.55 12.22
CA MET A 128 3.44 -23.25 11.53
C MET A 128 2.44 -23.26 10.37
N ASP A 129 2.36 -24.38 9.66
CA ASP A 129 1.66 -24.52 8.38
C ASP A 129 0.54 -25.54 8.50
N GLN A 130 -0.64 -25.01 8.77
CA GLN A 130 -1.88 -25.75 9.01
C GLN A 130 -2.55 -26.12 7.67
N PRO A 131 -3.40 -27.15 7.60
CA PRO A 131 -3.66 -27.89 6.36
C PRO A 131 -4.52 -27.20 5.30
N TYR A 132 -5.03 -26.00 5.56
CA TYR A 132 -6.11 -25.41 4.77
C TYR A 132 -5.67 -24.34 3.74
N ASN A 133 -4.46 -23.81 3.83
CA ASN A 133 -4.02 -22.69 2.97
C ASN A 133 -3.37 -23.20 1.67
N GLN A 134 -4.18 -23.83 0.81
CA GLN A 134 -3.71 -24.56 -0.38
C GLN A 134 -3.57 -23.67 -1.64
N LEU A 135 -4.66 -23.48 -2.40
CA LEU A 135 -4.66 -22.77 -3.68
C LEU A 135 -4.96 -21.28 -3.45
N PRO A 136 -4.08 -20.34 -3.86
CA PRO A 136 -2.77 -20.51 -4.49
C PRO A 136 -1.61 -20.67 -3.50
N SER A 137 -0.54 -21.38 -3.90
CA SER A 137 0.65 -21.53 -3.06
C SER A 137 1.41 -20.22 -2.87
N LEU A 138 1.40 -19.68 -1.64
CA LEU A 138 2.16 -18.49 -1.28
C LEU A 138 3.67 -18.70 -1.35
N HIS A 139 4.16 -19.91 -1.05
CA HIS A 139 5.57 -20.27 -1.19
C HIS A 139 6.07 -20.04 -2.63
N VAL A 140 5.30 -20.51 -3.61
CA VAL A 140 5.62 -20.36 -5.03
C VAL A 140 5.49 -18.91 -5.49
N ALA A 141 4.41 -18.22 -5.07
CA ALA A 141 4.22 -16.80 -5.37
C ALA A 141 5.40 -15.96 -4.85
N TYR A 142 5.86 -16.23 -3.63
CA TYR A 142 6.99 -15.57 -3.01
C TYR A 142 8.32 -15.89 -3.68
N CYS A 143 8.54 -17.13 -4.16
CA CYS A 143 9.75 -17.44 -4.93
C CYS A 143 9.91 -16.51 -6.13
N LEU A 144 8.82 -16.28 -6.88
CA LEU A 144 8.81 -15.32 -7.99
C LEU A 144 9.04 -13.88 -7.51
N ILE A 145 8.37 -13.46 -6.43
CA ILE A 145 8.46 -12.09 -5.90
C ILE A 145 9.85 -11.76 -5.32
N PHE A 146 10.53 -12.74 -4.70
CA PHE A 146 11.86 -12.56 -4.12
C PHE A 146 12.96 -12.51 -5.17
N TRP A 147 12.78 -13.18 -6.30
CA TRP A 147 13.77 -13.20 -7.38
C TRP A 147 14.26 -11.81 -7.80
N PRO A 148 13.40 -10.82 -8.14
CA PRO A 148 13.87 -9.48 -8.48
C PRO A 148 14.68 -8.79 -7.37
N ALA A 149 14.32 -8.96 -6.10
CA ALA A 149 15.00 -8.31 -4.98
C ALA A 149 16.38 -8.93 -4.72
N LEU A 150 16.44 -10.27 -4.64
CA LEU A 150 17.67 -11.00 -4.34
C LEU A 150 18.64 -11.05 -5.54
N SER A 151 18.13 -11.19 -6.76
CA SER A 151 18.98 -11.17 -7.97
C SER A 151 19.59 -9.80 -8.23
N SER A 152 18.91 -8.71 -7.86
CA SER A 152 19.46 -7.36 -7.94
C SER A 152 20.65 -7.17 -6.99
N ALA A 153 20.58 -7.70 -5.77
CA ALA A 153 21.69 -7.71 -4.83
C ALA A 153 22.91 -8.52 -5.33
N LEU A 154 22.67 -9.50 -6.21
CA LEU A 154 23.69 -10.37 -6.80
C LEU A 154 24.04 -10.00 -8.24
N ARG A 155 23.74 -8.78 -8.70
CA ARG A 155 23.81 -8.38 -10.12
C ARG A 155 25.15 -8.68 -10.79
N SER A 156 26.27 -8.52 -10.09
CA SER A 156 27.64 -8.77 -10.58
C SER A 156 28.11 -10.23 -10.45
N ARG A 157 27.30 -11.14 -9.88
CA ARG A 157 27.67 -12.52 -9.57
C ARG A 157 26.76 -13.50 -10.33
N ALA A 158 27.06 -13.73 -11.61
CA ALA A 158 26.23 -14.58 -12.48
C ALA A 158 26.00 -15.99 -11.92
N VAL A 159 27.06 -16.64 -11.42
CA VAL A 159 26.96 -17.97 -10.79
C VAL A 159 26.05 -17.94 -9.55
N ALA A 160 26.21 -16.95 -8.68
CA ALA A 160 25.36 -16.80 -7.49
C ALA A 160 23.89 -16.58 -7.84
N ARG A 161 23.60 -15.85 -8.94
CA ARG A 161 22.24 -15.69 -9.46
C ARG A 161 21.66 -16.99 -10.02
N ALA A 162 22.46 -17.79 -10.72
CA ALA A 162 22.03 -19.10 -11.19
C ALA A 162 21.73 -20.05 -10.02
N VAL A 163 22.60 -20.06 -9.00
CA VAL A 163 22.38 -20.82 -7.76
C VAL A 163 21.09 -20.36 -7.06
N LEU A 164 20.87 -19.05 -6.94
CA LEU A 164 19.62 -18.51 -6.39
C LEU A 164 18.39 -18.95 -7.19
N ALA A 165 18.45 -18.90 -8.53
CA ALA A 165 17.33 -19.33 -9.38
C ALA A 165 17.02 -20.82 -9.17
N ALA A 166 18.05 -21.67 -9.20
CA ALA A 166 17.93 -23.09 -8.95
C ALA A 166 17.38 -23.37 -7.54
N TRP A 167 17.80 -22.61 -6.54
CA TRP A 167 17.31 -22.75 -5.17
C TRP A 167 15.83 -22.35 -5.04
N LEU A 168 15.40 -21.25 -5.66
CA LEU A 168 14.00 -20.85 -5.67
C LEU A 168 13.11 -21.86 -6.41
N MET A 169 13.61 -22.45 -7.50
CA MET A 169 12.93 -23.57 -8.17
C MET A 169 12.85 -24.79 -7.27
N LEU A 170 13.91 -25.10 -6.52
CA LEU A 170 13.93 -26.20 -5.56
C LEU A 170 12.94 -25.98 -4.42
N VAL A 171 12.80 -24.75 -3.90
CA VAL A 171 11.76 -24.39 -2.91
C VAL A 171 10.36 -24.64 -3.49
N ALA A 172 10.10 -24.19 -4.72
CA ALA A 172 8.82 -24.41 -5.38
C ALA A 172 8.53 -25.91 -5.59
N ALA A 173 9.49 -26.68 -6.10
CA ALA A 173 9.36 -28.12 -6.26
C ALA A 173 9.15 -28.83 -4.91
N ALA A 174 9.87 -28.40 -3.87
CA ALA A 174 9.77 -28.96 -2.53
C ALA A 174 8.36 -28.87 -1.96
N THR A 175 7.56 -27.88 -2.35
CA THR A 175 6.15 -27.80 -1.91
C THR A 175 5.34 -29.02 -2.32
N VAL A 176 5.62 -29.59 -3.49
CA VAL A 176 4.94 -30.77 -4.03
C VAL A 176 5.49 -32.04 -3.42
N PHE A 177 6.81 -32.20 -3.41
CA PHE A 177 7.46 -33.42 -2.91
C PHE A 177 7.41 -33.58 -1.37
N THR A 178 6.97 -32.55 -0.65
CA THR A 178 6.66 -32.62 0.80
C THR A 178 5.16 -32.87 1.07
N TYR A 179 4.36 -33.03 0.01
CA TYR A 179 2.90 -33.13 0.06
C TYR A 179 2.20 -31.94 0.74
N GLN A 180 2.84 -30.77 0.73
CA GLN A 180 2.24 -29.53 1.25
C GLN A 180 1.34 -28.86 0.21
N HIS A 181 1.59 -29.07 -1.07
CA HIS A 181 0.84 -28.47 -2.17
C HIS A 181 0.71 -29.43 -3.34
N HIS A 182 -0.39 -29.30 -4.08
CA HIS A 182 -0.59 -29.98 -5.36
C HIS A 182 -0.09 -29.11 -6.52
N LEU A 183 0.06 -29.72 -7.70
CA LEU A 183 0.48 -28.99 -8.90
C LEU A 183 -0.45 -27.83 -9.26
N ALA A 184 -1.75 -27.95 -8.98
CA ALA A 184 -2.72 -26.86 -9.14
C ALA A 184 -2.38 -25.65 -8.24
N ASP A 185 -1.99 -25.90 -6.99
CA ASP A 185 -1.59 -24.85 -6.04
C ASP A 185 -0.33 -24.12 -6.51
N VAL A 186 0.62 -24.87 -7.05
CA VAL A 186 1.86 -24.34 -7.63
C VAL A 186 1.56 -23.44 -8.83
N ALA A 187 0.69 -23.89 -9.74
CA ALA A 187 0.25 -23.08 -10.88
C ALA A 187 -0.46 -21.80 -10.43
N GLY A 188 -1.37 -21.90 -9.46
CA GLY A 188 -2.03 -20.73 -8.87
C GLY A 188 -1.05 -19.76 -8.20
N GLY A 189 -0.07 -20.29 -7.47
CA GLY A 189 1.00 -19.49 -6.85
C GLY A 189 1.87 -18.77 -7.88
N ALA A 190 2.24 -19.46 -8.96
CA ALA A 190 3.00 -18.86 -10.06
C ALA A 190 2.21 -17.74 -10.74
N LEU A 191 0.93 -17.97 -11.05
CA LEU A 191 0.04 -16.95 -11.62
C LEU A 191 -0.07 -15.73 -10.70
N LEU A 192 -0.28 -15.94 -9.40
CA LEU A 192 -0.38 -14.87 -8.41
C LEU A 192 0.93 -14.07 -8.31
N GLY A 193 2.08 -14.74 -8.26
CA GLY A 193 3.40 -14.09 -8.22
C GLY A 193 3.68 -13.26 -9.48
N MET A 194 3.36 -13.80 -10.67
CA MET A 194 3.46 -13.05 -11.93
C MET A 194 2.54 -11.84 -11.96
N LEU A 195 1.28 -11.99 -11.52
CA LEU A 195 0.33 -10.89 -11.42
C LEU A 195 0.85 -9.80 -10.48
N ALA A 196 1.37 -10.17 -9.32
CA ALA A 196 1.96 -9.23 -8.37
C ALA A 196 3.10 -8.42 -9.01
N ILE A 197 4.02 -9.09 -9.70
CA ILE A 197 5.15 -8.43 -10.38
C ILE A 197 4.67 -7.46 -11.46
N ARG A 198 3.67 -7.87 -12.24
CA ARG A 198 3.18 -7.12 -13.41
C ARG A 198 2.28 -5.95 -13.04
N ALA A 199 1.40 -6.12 -12.06
CA ALA A 199 0.54 -5.07 -11.54
C ALA A 199 1.32 -4.02 -10.72
N LEU A 200 2.41 -4.44 -10.07
CA LEU A 200 3.20 -3.60 -9.16
C LEU A 200 4.67 -3.53 -9.61
N PRO A 201 4.98 -2.87 -10.74
CA PRO A 201 6.35 -2.80 -11.24
C PRO A 201 7.25 -1.94 -10.34
N GLY A 202 8.55 -2.29 -10.29
CA GLY A 202 9.58 -1.45 -9.67
C GLY A 202 9.81 -0.18 -10.49
N ARG A 203 10.07 0.96 -9.84
CA ARG A 203 10.24 2.25 -10.53
C ARG A 203 11.40 2.24 -11.56
N ALA A 204 12.45 1.45 -11.31
CA ALA A 204 13.57 1.25 -12.24
C ALA A 204 13.13 0.57 -13.56
N ALA A 205 12.30 -0.48 -13.48
CA ALA A 205 11.81 -1.22 -14.64
C ALA A 205 10.86 -0.37 -15.51
N VAL A 206 10.05 0.49 -14.88
CA VAL A 206 9.20 1.45 -15.61
C VAL A 206 10.04 2.48 -16.35
N ARG A 207 11.11 3.00 -15.72
CA ARG A 207 12.03 3.95 -16.38
C ARG A 207 12.76 3.33 -17.57
N ALA A 208 13.23 2.09 -17.45
CA ALA A 208 13.91 1.39 -18.54
C ALA A 208 12.96 1.11 -19.72
N GLY A 209 11.73 0.68 -19.46
CA GLY A 209 10.73 0.44 -20.51
C GLY A 209 10.26 1.72 -21.21
N VAL A 210 10.16 2.84 -20.49
CA VAL A 210 9.79 4.15 -21.07
C VAL A 210 10.95 4.79 -21.82
N ALA A 211 12.20 4.62 -21.34
CA ALA A 211 13.39 5.10 -22.04
C ALA A 211 13.58 4.44 -23.41
N HIS A 212 13.09 3.21 -23.59
CA HIS A 212 13.13 2.50 -24.87
C HIS A 212 12.02 2.95 -25.85
N LEU A 213 11.06 3.77 -25.40
CA LEU A 213 9.85 4.13 -26.15
C LEU A 213 9.64 5.65 -26.33
N ALA A 214 10.54 6.54 -25.85
CA ALA A 214 10.31 7.98 -25.94
C ALA A 214 11.56 8.82 -26.26
N ALA A 215 11.50 9.53 -27.39
CA ALA A 215 12.16 10.82 -27.62
C ALA A 215 11.63 11.88 -26.62
N PRO A 216 12.23 13.08 -26.50
CA PRO A 216 12.10 13.91 -25.29
C PRO A 216 10.74 14.59 -25.17
N ALA A 217 9.75 13.89 -24.59
CA ALA A 217 8.52 14.51 -24.14
C ALA A 217 8.66 14.96 -22.68
N GLN A 218 8.92 16.25 -22.50
CA GLN A 218 8.84 16.95 -21.22
C GLN A 218 7.41 16.79 -20.67
N GLY A 219 7.23 16.06 -19.56
CA GLY A 219 5.92 15.95 -18.89
C GLY A 219 5.63 14.63 -18.15
N ALA A 220 6.42 13.56 -18.34
CA ALA A 220 6.10 12.23 -17.81
C ALA A 220 6.43 12.01 -16.31
N ALA A 221 6.97 13.00 -15.60
CA ALA A 221 7.37 12.85 -14.18
C ALA A 221 6.17 12.73 -13.21
N GLY A 222 4.95 13.11 -13.63
CA GLY A 222 3.76 13.09 -12.79
C GLY A 222 3.07 11.72 -12.64
N HIS A 223 3.51 10.65 -13.34
CA HIS A 223 2.75 9.39 -13.41
C HIS A 223 2.90 8.43 -12.21
N ALA A 224 3.86 8.69 -11.29
CA ALA A 224 4.37 7.65 -10.39
C ALA A 224 3.89 7.71 -8.92
N THR A 225 3.15 8.73 -8.49
CA THR A 225 2.82 8.96 -7.06
C THR A 225 1.38 8.67 -6.65
N ALA A 226 0.43 8.63 -7.59
CA ALA A 226 -0.98 8.26 -7.30
C ALA A 226 -1.18 6.74 -7.07
N LYS A 227 -0.43 5.91 -7.80
CA LYS A 227 -0.59 4.43 -7.78
C LYS A 227 -0.35 3.80 -6.39
N PRO A 228 0.63 4.24 -5.58
CA PRO A 228 0.84 3.72 -4.23
C PRO A 228 -0.34 3.95 -3.28
N VAL A 229 -0.99 5.12 -3.33
CA VAL A 229 -2.08 5.45 -2.40
C VAL A 229 -3.34 4.66 -2.72
N ALA A 230 -3.72 4.60 -4.00
CA ALA A 230 -4.82 3.76 -4.46
C ALA A 230 -4.62 2.30 -4.05
N PHE A 231 -3.39 1.78 -4.21
CA PHE A 231 -3.02 0.43 -3.76
C PHE A 231 -3.25 0.22 -2.26
N CYS A 232 -2.83 1.15 -1.40
CA CYS A 232 -3.05 1.04 0.04
C CYS A 232 -4.53 0.93 0.38
N TYR A 233 -5.39 1.73 -0.26
CA TYR A 233 -6.85 1.66 -0.04
C TYR A 233 -7.46 0.36 -0.58
N THR A 234 -7.00 -0.15 -1.74
CA THR A 234 -7.41 -1.47 -2.24
C THR A 234 -6.99 -2.59 -1.30
N LEU A 235 -5.78 -2.51 -0.73
CA LEU A 235 -5.30 -3.51 0.24
C LEU A 235 -6.16 -3.50 1.52
N LEU A 236 -6.46 -2.31 2.06
CA LEU A 236 -7.35 -2.15 3.20
C LEU A 236 -8.78 -2.62 2.91
N ALA A 237 -9.28 -2.44 1.67
CA ALA A 237 -10.56 -2.98 1.25
C ALA A 237 -10.54 -4.52 1.25
N GLY A 238 -9.48 -5.14 0.73
CA GLY A 238 -9.29 -6.59 0.80
C GLY A 238 -9.24 -7.13 2.23
N LEU A 239 -8.56 -6.43 3.14
CA LEU A 239 -8.56 -6.75 4.58
C LEU A 239 -9.94 -6.60 5.21
N SER A 240 -10.70 -5.58 4.81
CA SER A 240 -12.07 -5.38 5.29
C SER A 240 -12.99 -6.51 4.80
N LEU A 241 -12.78 -7.00 3.57
CA LEU A 241 -13.51 -8.14 3.04
C LEU A 241 -13.15 -9.45 3.78
N LEU A 242 -11.87 -9.67 4.12
CA LEU A 242 -11.48 -10.79 4.99
C LEU A 242 -12.12 -10.69 6.38
N ALA A 243 -12.15 -9.49 6.97
CA ALA A 243 -12.81 -9.26 8.25
C ALA A 243 -14.32 -9.51 8.16
N TRP A 244 -14.97 -9.20 7.03
CA TRP A 244 -16.36 -9.55 6.78
C TRP A 244 -16.58 -11.07 6.80
N VAL A 245 -15.75 -11.85 6.11
CA VAL A 245 -15.87 -13.31 6.12
C VAL A 245 -15.69 -13.86 7.54
N ALA A 246 -14.78 -13.26 8.32
CA ALA A 246 -14.47 -13.73 9.67
C ALA A 246 -15.47 -13.35 10.75
N LEU A 247 -16.00 -12.13 10.70
CA LEU A 247 -16.79 -11.53 11.77
C LEU A 247 -18.26 -11.31 11.37
N GLY A 248 -18.57 -11.37 10.08
CA GLY A 248 -19.89 -11.04 9.54
C GLY A 248 -20.27 -9.57 9.73
N GLY A 249 -21.49 -9.23 9.33
CA GLY A 249 -22.08 -7.90 9.55
C GLY A 249 -21.85 -6.90 8.40
N PRO A 250 -22.83 -6.01 8.14
CA PRO A 250 -22.82 -5.13 6.97
C PRO A 250 -21.74 -4.05 7.01
N TRP A 251 -21.22 -3.72 8.20
CA TRP A 251 -20.19 -2.71 8.39
C TRP A 251 -18.93 -2.97 7.57
N TRP A 252 -18.44 -4.22 7.55
CA TRP A 252 -17.20 -4.56 6.84
C TRP A 252 -17.34 -4.49 5.32
N LEU A 253 -18.52 -4.87 4.79
CA LEU A 253 -18.83 -4.70 3.37
C LEU A 253 -18.94 -3.22 3.01
N TYR A 254 -19.59 -2.42 3.86
CA TYR A 254 -19.66 -0.97 3.71
C TYR A 254 -18.26 -0.33 3.72
N LEU A 255 -17.40 -0.72 4.67
CA LEU A 255 -16.01 -0.26 4.75
C LEU A 255 -15.23 -0.65 3.49
N CYS A 256 -15.35 -1.90 3.03
CA CYS A 256 -14.73 -2.37 1.79
C CYS A 256 -15.17 -1.52 0.58
N ALA A 257 -16.48 -1.34 0.38
CA ALA A 257 -17.02 -0.52 -0.70
C ALA A 257 -16.54 0.94 -0.64
N SER A 258 -16.57 1.55 0.56
CA SER A 258 -16.10 2.92 0.78
C SER A 258 -14.61 3.08 0.41
N LEU A 259 -13.76 2.15 0.84
CA LEU A 259 -12.33 2.16 0.54
C LEU A 259 -12.04 1.92 -0.95
N LEU A 260 -12.82 1.07 -1.63
CA LEU A 260 -12.71 0.89 -3.09
C LEU A 260 -13.07 2.16 -3.85
N LEU A 261 -14.10 2.90 -3.43
CA LEU A 261 -14.44 4.20 -4.02
C LEU A 261 -13.30 5.21 -3.86
N VAL A 262 -12.63 5.24 -2.70
CA VAL A 262 -11.43 6.09 -2.49
C VAL A 262 -10.29 5.62 -3.39
N ALA A 263 -10.00 4.31 -3.42
CA ALA A 263 -8.96 3.75 -4.29
C ALA A 263 -9.17 4.14 -5.76
N TRP A 264 -10.43 4.06 -6.23
CA TRP A 264 -10.82 4.43 -7.58
C TRP A 264 -10.66 5.93 -7.86
N ALA A 265 -11.04 6.80 -6.91
CA ALA A 265 -10.82 8.24 -7.03
C ALA A 265 -9.33 8.59 -7.16
N TYR A 266 -8.47 7.99 -6.32
CA TYR A 266 -7.02 8.16 -6.40
C TYR A 266 -6.42 7.61 -7.69
N GLN A 267 -6.94 6.48 -8.19
CA GLN A 267 -6.51 5.91 -9.46
C GLN A 267 -6.82 6.84 -10.64
N ARG A 268 -8.00 7.47 -10.64
CA ARG A 268 -8.42 8.45 -11.67
C ARG A 268 -7.82 9.84 -11.49
N ARG A 269 -7.13 10.11 -10.37
CA ARG A 269 -6.66 11.44 -9.97
C ARG A 269 -7.78 12.47 -9.89
N ASP A 270 -8.96 12.01 -9.54
CA ASP A 270 -10.13 12.86 -9.40
C ASP A 270 -10.04 13.61 -8.07
N ALA A 271 -9.49 14.83 -8.08
CA ALA A 271 -9.38 15.64 -6.88
C ALA A 271 -10.73 16.14 -6.37
N ALA A 272 -11.77 16.17 -7.20
CA ALA A 272 -13.08 16.73 -6.87
C ALA A 272 -14.09 15.67 -6.39
N TYR A 273 -13.69 14.39 -6.26
CA TYR A 273 -14.61 13.27 -5.98
C TYR A 273 -15.46 13.42 -4.70
N LEU A 274 -15.01 14.18 -3.70
CA LEU A 274 -15.79 14.48 -2.49
C LEU A 274 -16.81 15.61 -2.64
N HIS A 275 -16.89 16.24 -3.82
CA HIS A 275 -17.89 17.25 -4.18
C HIS A 275 -18.06 18.36 -3.12
N LYS A 276 -16.95 18.76 -2.47
CA LYS A 276 -16.95 19.78 -1.43
C LYS A 276 -17.29 21.14 -2.04
N ARG A 277 -18.39 21.74 -1.59
CA ARG A 277 -18.89 23.05 -2.04
C ARG A 277 -19.01 24.00 -0.86
N ASN A 278 -18.44 25.19 -0.98
CA ASN A 278 -18.43 26.21 0.09
C ASN A 278 -18.01 25.63 1.46
N GLY A 279 -17.00 24.77 1.45
CA GLY A 279 -16.47 24.13 2.64
C GLY A 279 -17.32 23.01 3.24
N ARG A 280 -18.37 22.52 2.56
CA ARG A 280 -19.22 21.44 3.07
C ARG A 280 -19.33 20.28 2.09
N HIS A 281 -19.42 19.08 2.64
CA HIS A 281 -19.74 17.88 1.88
C HIS A 281 -21.26 17.66 1.84
N PRO A 282 -21.83 17.23 0.71
CA PRO A 282 -23.22 16.82 0.65
C PRO A 282 -23.46 15.52 1.45
N LEU A 283 -24.71 15.26 1.85
CA LEU A 283 -25.05 14.10 2.70
C LEU A 283 -24.66 12.75 2.09
N TRP A 284 -24.81 12.59 0.77
CA TRP A 284 -24.45 11.36 0.08
C TRP A 284 -22.93 11.09 0.11
N ILE A 285 -22.08 12.12 0.21
CA ILE A 285 -20.64 11.96 0.41
C ILE A 285 -20.34 11.44 1.80
N TRP A 286 -21.04 11.95 2.83
CA TRP A 286 -20.96 11.38 4.16
C TRP A 286 -21.38 9.92 4.16
N LEU A 287 -22.46 9.56 3.46
CA LEU A 287 -22.89 8.18 3.37
C LEU A 287 -21.88 7.28 2.65
N LEU A 288 -21.27 7.70 1.55
CA LEU A 288 -20.36 6.84 0.77
C LEU A 288 -18.93 6.78 1.35
N TYR A 289 -18.48 7.86 2.00
CA TYR A 289 -17.08 8.05 2.41
C TYR A 289 -16.89 8.26 3.92
N ALA A 290 -17.90 8.02 4.77
CA ALA A 290 -17.80 8.27 6.21
C ALA A 290 -16.55 7.66 6.89
N PRO A 291 -16.15 6.39 6.63
CA PRO A 291 -14.95 5.83 7.25
C PRO A 291 -13.68 6.60 6.87
N TYR A 292 -13.57 7.00 5.61
CA TYR A 292 -12.45 7.79 5.10
C TYR A 292 -12.43 9.21 5.71
N LEU A 293 -13.57 9.90 5.69
CA LEU A 293 -13.71 11.24 6.26
C LEU A 293 -13.49 11.24 7.79
N GLY A 294 -14.00 10.21 8.47
CA GLY A 294 -13.80 9.98 9.89
C GLY A 294 -12.33 9.74 10.23
N GLY A 295 -11.62 8.97 9.41
CA GLY A 295 -10.17 8.78 9.53
C GLY A 295 -9.40 10.10 9.39
N TYR A 296 -9.76 10.95 8.42
CA TYR A 296 -9.15 12.28 8.28
C TYR A 296 -9.47 13.20 9.46
N LEU A 297 -10.70 13.16 9.97
CA LEU A 297 -11.11 13.93 11.13
C LEU A 297 -10.33 13.51 12.38
N LEU A 298 -10.22 12.20 12.64
CA LEU A 298 -9.43 11.66 13.73
C LEU A 298 -7.96 12.06 13.61
N THR A 299 -7.38 11.89 12.42
CA THR A 299 -5.99 12.30 12.14
C THR A 299 -5.78 13.77 12.44
N TRP A 300 -6.72 14.63 12.04
CA TRP A 300 -6.66 16.07 12.30
C TRP A 300 -6.72 16.37 13.81
N GLN A 301 -7.60 15.71 14.55
CA GLN A 301 -7.68 15.87 16.01
C GLN A 301 -6.38 15.41 16.70
N LEU A 302 -5.79 14.30 16.26
CA LEU A 302 -4.52 13.81 16.79
C LEU A 302 -3.37 14.78 16.50
N VAL A 303 -3.30 15.34 15.29
CA VAL A 303 -2.32 16.38 14.95
C VAL A 303 -2.51 17.61 15.82
N ARG A 304 -3.76 18.07 16.02
CA ARG A 304 -4.07 19.19 16.92
C ARG A 304 -3.61 18.95 18.34
N TRP A 305 -3.89 17.77 18.86
CA TRP A 305 -3.48 17.40 20.21
C TRP A 305 -1.96 17.33 20.35
N ARG A 306 -1.27 16.70 19.39
CA ARG A 306 0.19 16.61 19.35
C ARG A 306 0.86 17.98 19.25
N GLU A 307 0.27 18.89 18.49
CA GLU A 307 0.81 20.24 18.22
C GLU A 307 0.18 21.33 19.08
N ARG A 308 -0.48 20.99 20.19
CA ARG A 308 -1.18 21.97 21.05
C ARG A 308 -0.30 23.09 21.62
N HIS A 309 1.02 22.87 21.69
CA HIS A 309 2.00 23.85 22.15
C HIS A 309 2.74 24.57 21.01
N LYS A 310 2.38 24.30 19.76
CA LYS A 310 2.93 24.96 18.58
C LYS A 310 1.92 25.95 18.01
N PRO A 311 2.38 27.03 17.35
CA PRO A 311 1.47 27.89 16.60
C PRO A 311 0.72 27.07 15.52
N PRO A 312 -0.60 27.25 15.37
CA PRO A 312 -1.39 26.48 14.41
C PRO A 312 -1.18 26.93 12.94
N PHE A 313 -0.58 28.11 12.76
CA PHE A 313 -0.21 28.69 11.49
C PHE A 313 0.97 29.65 11.69
N ASP A 314 1.80 29.79 10.65
CA ASP A 314 3.00 30.62 10.65
C ASP A 314 2.94 31.62 9.49
N ARG A 315 3.59 32.78 9.66
CA ARG A 315 3.71 33.79 8.60
C ARG A 315 4.84 33.40 7.65
N HIS A 316 4.51 33.13 6.40
CA HIS A 316 5.48 32.74 5.36
C HIS A 316 6.02 33.95 4.57
N SER A 317 5.18 34.96 4.33
CA SER A 317 5.58 36.25 3.75
C SER A 317 4.75 37.39 4.35
N GLU A 318 4.96 38.65 3.92
CA GLU A 318 4.30 39.81 4.52
C GLU A 318 2.77 39.67 4.66
N ARG A 319 2.09 38.97 3.76
CA ARG A 319 0.62 38.80 3.82
C ARG A 319 0.15 37.35 3.73
N LEU A 320 1.07 36.39 3.68
CA LEU A 320 0.74 34.97 3.52
C LEU A 320 0.97 34.19 4.81
N TRP A 321 -0.11 33.65 5.34
CA TRP A 321 -0.15 32.77 6.50
C TRP A 321 -0.37 31.33 6.03
N VAL A 322 0.41 30.38 6.55
CA VAL A 322 0.36 28.98 6.13
C VAL A 322 0.14 28.09 7.34
N GLY A 323 -0.78 27.13 7.25
CA GLY A 323 -1.03 26.21 8.36
C GLY A 323 -1.88 24.99 8.03
N ARG A 324 -2.36 24.35 9.10
CA ARG A 324 -3.34 23.26 9.08
C ARG A 324 -4.76 23.81 9.19
N ARG A 325 -5.79 23.05 8.82
CA ARG A 325 -7.18 23.45 9.08
C ARG A 325 -7.38 23.87 10.56
N LEU A 326 -7.96 25.04 10.78
CA LEU A 326 -8.14 25.62 12.11
C LEU A 326 -9.46 25.19 12.73
N SER A 327 -9.51 25.17 14.06
CA SER A 327 -10.76 25.16 14.82
C SER A 327 -11.39 26.56 14.85
N ASN A 328 -12.67 26.67 15.23
CA ASN A 328 -13.34 27.97 15.35
C ASN A 328 -12.58 28.96 16.27
N ALA A 329 -12.03 28.47 17.38
CA ALA A 329 -11.27 29.29 18.33
C ALA A 329 -9.87 29.70 17.82
N GLU A 330 -9.27 28.89 16.95
CA GLU A 330 -7.99 29.22 16.31
C GLU A 330 -8.20 30.19 15.14
N ALA A 331 -9.28 30.02 14.38
CA ALA A 331 -9.65 30.89 13.27
C ALA A 331 -9.96 32.33 13.72
N ALA A 332 -10.46 32.51 14.95
CA ALA A 332 -10.66 33.83 15.54
C ALA A 332 -9.36 34.65 15.73
N ARG A 333 -8.19 34.01 15.63
CA ARG A 333 -6.88 34.68 15.71
C ARG A 333 -6.39 35.18 14.36
N LEU A 334 -7.08 34.87 13.26
CA LEU A 334 -6.74 35.37 11.94
C LEU A 334 -7.14 36.86 11.82
N PRO A 335 -6.42 37.65 11.01
CA PRO A 335 -6.80 39.03 10.72
C PRO A 335 -8.22 39.13 10.17
N ALA A 336 -8.93 40.21 10.50
CA ALA A 336 -10.26 40.48 9.97
C ALA A 336 -10.19 40.65 8.44
N GLY A 337 -11.13 40.02 7.71
CA GLY A 337 -11.15 40.09 6.24
C GLY A 337 -10.08 39.26 5.54
N CYS A 338 -9.27 38.48 6.28
CA CYS A 338 -8.29 37.55 5.71
C CYS A 338 -8.96 36.57 4.75
N ALA A 339 -8.45 36.44 3.52
CA ALA A 339 -8.95 35.51 2.52
C ALA A 339 -8.48 34.08 2.83
N VAL A 340 -9.38 33.10 2.81
CA VAL A 340 -9.07 31.71 3.14
C VAL A 340 -8.99 30.89 1.87
N ILE A 341 -7.82 30.29 1.62
CA ILE A 341 -7.57 29.38 0.52
C ILE A 341 -7.39 27.97 1.08
N ASP A 342 -8.38 27.13 0.82
CA ASP A 342 -8.48 25.77 1.31
C ASP A 342 -8.10 24.76 0.22
N LEU A 343 -7.02 24.03 0.47
CA LEU A 343 -6.49 23.00 -0.42
C LEU A 343 -6.97 21.58 -0.07
N SER A 344 -7.70 21.41 1.04
CA SER A 344 -8.12 20.09 1.54
C SER A 344 -9.50 19.73 1.02
N ASN A 345 -9.57 18.59 0.35
CA ASN A 345 -10.86 18.02 -0.03
C ASN A 345 -11.49 17.17 1.10
N GLU A 346 -10.66 16.66 2.01
CA GLU A 346 -11.01 15.56 2.92
C GLU A 346 -11.75 15.99 4.19
N LEU A 347 -11.68 17.27 4.57
CA LEU A 347 -12.28 17.79 5.78
C LEU A 347 -13.30 18.89 5.45
N SER A 348 -14.51 18.82 6.00
CA SER A 348 -15.46 19.94 5.95
C SER A 348 -14.91 21.15 6.73
N GLU A 349 -15.08 22.35 6.20
CA GLU A 349 -14.54 23.58 6.78
C GLU A 349 -15.37 24.10 7.96
N THR A 350 -14.67 24.68 8.93
CA THR A 350 -15.24 25.31 10.11
C THR A 350 -16.10 26.52 9.77
N PRO A 351 -17.19 26.75 10.52
CA PRO A 351 -18.01 27.95 10.34
C PRO A 351 -17.22 29.26 10.42
N ALA A 352 -16.22 29.36 11.30
CA ALA A 352 -15.40 30.57 11.42
C ALA A 352 -14.64 30.87 10.12
N LEU A 353 -13.92 29.89 9.55
CA LEU A 353 -13.18 30.08 8.30
C LEU A 353 -14.09 30.32 7.10
N ARG A 354 -15.28 29.73 7.06
CA ARG A 354 -16.25 29.94 5.97
C ARG A 354 -16.88 31.34 5.94
N ARG A 355 -16.79 32.12 7.03
CA ARG A 355 -17.29 33.51 7.06
C ARG A 355 -16.33 34.50 6.40
N HIS A 356 -15.07 34.12 6.24
CA HIS A 356 -14.10 34.87 5.48
C HIS A 356 -14.33 34.73 3.97
N PRO A 357 -13.67 35.54 3.12
CA PRO A 357 -13.59 35.29 1.68
C PRO A 357 -12.97 33.91 1.40
N TYR A 358 -13.80 32.88 1.33
CA TYR A 358 -13.40 31.47 1.27
C TYR A 358 -13.35 30.98 -0.18
N GLN A 359 -12.23 30.38 -0.56
CA GLN A 359 -12.03 29.73 -1.85
C GLN A 359 -11.46 28.32 -1.64
N HIS A 360 -12.04 27.35 -2.35
CA HIS A 360 -11.66 25.95 -2.27
C HIS A 360 -11.03 25.50 -3.58
N PHE A 361 -9.80 24.97 -3.49
CA PHE A 361 -9.09 24.37 -4.62
C PHE A 361 -8.77 22.91 -4.26
N PRO A 362 -9.55 21.94 -4.77
CA PRO A 362 -9.38 20.55 -4.37
C PRO A 362 -8.05 20.00 -4.86
N LEU A 363 -7.21 19.56 -3.92
CA LEU A 363 -5.98 18.82 -4.22
C LEU A 363 -6.00 17.47 -3.50
N LEU A 364 -5.66 16.40 -4.22
CA LEU A 364 -5.49 15.07 -3.62
C LEU A 364 -4.31 15.07 -2.64
N ASP A 365 -4.52 14.48 -1.47
CA ASP A 365 -3.44 14.29 -0.50
C ASP A 365 -2.39 13.30 -1.02
N LEU A 366 -1.11 13.51 -0.65
CA LEU A 366 0.03 12.68 -1.08
C LEU A 366 0.23 12.57 -2.61
N HIS A 367 -0.41 13.45 -3.39
CA HIS A 367 -0.18 13.57 -4.82
C HIS A 367 0.86 14.66 -5.12
N THR A 368 1.63 14.47 -6.19
CA THR A 368 2.55 15.50 -6.69
C THR A 368 1.74 16.63 -7.32
N LEU A 369 2.01 17.85 -6.89
CA LEU A 369 1.44 19.05 -7.48
C LEU A 369 1.92 19.21 -8.92
N ASP A 370 0.97 19.38 -9.85
CA ASP A 370 1.22 19.69 -11.25
C ASP A 370 0.99 21.19 -11.50
N ALA A 371 1.66 21.73 -12.52
CA ALA A 371 1.55 23.14 -12.86
C ALA A 371 0.09 23.56 -13.14
N ARG A 372 -0.71 22.70 -13.77
CA ARG A 372 -2.11 22.98 -14.08
C ARG A 372 -2.98 23.16 -12.83
N SER A 373 -2.76 22.39 -11.77
CA SER A 373 -3.49 22.57 -10.51
C SER A 373 -2.90 23.72 -9.66
N ALA A 374 -1.60 23.99 -9.77
CA ALA A 374 -0.95 25.06 -9.01
C ALA A 374 -1.29 26.46 -9.53
N GLN A 375 -1.32 26.67 -10.86
CA GLN A 375 -1.57 27.96 -11.49
C GLN A 375 -2.84 28.70 -11.00
N PRO A 376 -4.04 28.10 -10.97
CA PRO A 376 -5.23 28.80 -10.47
C PRO A 376 -5.13 29.19 -8.99
N ILE A 377 -4.42 28.39 -8.19
CA ILE A 377 -4.19 28.69 -6.77
C ILE A 377 -3.24 29.89 -6.64
N LEU A 378 -2.13 29.90 -7.39
CA LEU A 378 -1.18 31.00 -7.39
C LEU A 378 -1.82 32.31 -7.86
N ALA A 379 -2.64 32.25 -8.91
CA ALA A 379 -3.41 33.40 -9.40
C ALA A 379 -4.40 33.94 -8.36
N ALA A 380 -5.07 33.05 -7.62
CA ALA A 380 -5.96 33.45 -6.53
C ALA A 380 -5.20 34.13 -5.38
N ILE A 381 -4.03 33.59 -4.99
CA ILE A 381 -3.15 34.21 -3.98
C ILE A 381 -2.72 35.60 -4.46
N ALA A 382 -2.23 35.73 -5.69
CA ALA A 382 -1.81 37.01 -6.26
C ALA A 382 -2.95 38.04 -6.31
N THR A 383 -4.16 37.60 -6.68
CA THR A 383 -5.35 38.47 -6.73
C THR A 383 -5.67 39.04 -5.35
N HIS A 384 -5.76 38.22 -4.30
CA HIS A 384 -6.01 38.72 -2.94
C HIS A 384 -4.87 39.59 -2.42
N ALA A 385 -3.62 39.26 -2.76
CA ALA A 385 -2.45 40.04 -2.37
C ALA A 385 -2.50 41.46 -3.00
N SER A 386 -2.88 41.56 -4.28
CA SER A 386 -3.06 42.85 -4.99
C SER A 386 -4.16 43.72 -4.40
N GLN A 387 -5.17 43.10 -3.78
CA GLN A 387 -6.28 43.78 -3.09
C GLN A 387 -5.92 44.22 -1.66
N GLY A 388 -4.68 44.03 -1.22
CA GLY A 388 -4.27 44.43 0.12
C GLY A 388 -4.64 43.45 1.24
N ARG A 389 -5.18 42.26 0.91
CA ARG A 389 -5.73 41.33 1.90
C ARG A 389 -4.64 40.42 2.47
N ASP A 390 -4.77 40.11 3.77
CA ASP A 390 -4.10 38.95 4.35
C ASP A 390 -4.68 37.66 3.79
N ILE A 391 -3.83 36.64 3.61
CA ILE A 391 -4.20 35.37 3.00
C ILE A 391 -3.84 34.25 3.94
N TYR A 392 -4.81 33.38 4.22
CA TYR A 392 -4.61 32.15 4.96
C TYR A 392 -4.70 30.94 4.03
N LEU A 393 -3.55 30.32 3.76
CA LEU A 393 -3.41 29.14 2.93
C LEU A 393 -3.26 27.89 3.80
N HIS A 394 -4.19 26.93 3.68
CA HIS A 394 -4.10 25.70 4.47
C HIS A 394 -4.43 24.45 3.67
N CYS A 395 -3.94 23.33 4.20
CA CYS A 395 -4.43 21.99 3.85
C CYS A 395 -4.87 21.27 5.13
N ALA A 396 -5.21 19.98 5.06
CA ALA A 396 -5.76 19.25 6.20
C ALA A 396 -4.83 19.33 7.42
N MET A 397 -3.57 18.94 7.26
CA MET A 397 -2.57 18.87 8.35
C MET A 397 -1.49 19.95 8.29
N GLY A 398 -1.43 20.77 7.24
CA GLY A 398 -0.47 21.88 7.12
C GLY A 398 0.99 21.50 6.83
N TYR A 399 1.26 20.25 6.41
CA TYR A 399 2.63 19.75 6.24
C TYR A 399 3.18 19.83 4.81
N GLN A 400 2.42 19.42 3.80
CA GLN A 400 2.94 19.28 2.43
C GLN A 400 2.28 20.24 1.45
N ARG A 401 0.99 20.03 1.12
CA ARG A 401 0.26 20.78 0.07
C ARG A 401 0.37 22.30 0.23
N SER A 402 0.03 22.83 1.41
CA SER A 402 0.04 24.28 1.67
C SER A 402 1.44 24.88 1.65
N ARG A 403 2.43 24.19 2.22
CA ARG A 403 3.83 24.64 2.22
C ARG A 403 4.45 24.64 0.82
N LEU A 404 4.16 23.62 0.01
CA LEU A 404 4.65 23.53 -1.36
C LEU A 404 4.07 24.65 -2.25
N ILE A 405 2.77 24.94 -2.15
CA ILE A 405 2.17 26.09 -2.84
C ILE A 405 2.78 27.42 -2.35
N ALA A 406 3.00 27.59 -1.05
CA ALA A 406 3.62 28.80 -0.52
C ALA A 406 5.06 29.02 -1.03
N GLN A 407 5.83 27.95 -1.18
CA GLN A 407 7.16 27.98 -1.79
C GLN A 407 7.09 28.40 -3.26
N LEU A 408 6.21 27.75 -4.04
CA LEU A 408 5.99 28.10 -5.46
C LEU A 408 5.54 29.57 -5.63
N TYR A 409 4.72 30.08 -4.72
CA TYR A 409 4.30 31.48 -4.75
C TYR A 409 5.47 32.45 -4.50
N THR A 410 6.42 32.08 -3.65
CA THR A 410 7.60 32.91 -3.38
C THR A 410 8.51 32.99 -4.61
N GLU A 411 8.58 31.92 -5.40
CA GLU A 411 9.28 31.91 -6.69
C GLU A 411 8.52 32.71 -7.75
N TYR A 412 7.20 32.56 -7.81
CA TYR A 412 6.31 33.28 -8.72
C TYR A 412 6.33 34.79 -8.50
N ALA A 413 6.33 35.26 -7.25
CA ALA A 413 6.32 36.69 -6.91
C ALA A 413 7.67 37.40 -7.13
N LYS A 414 8.75 36.66 -7.42
CA LYS A 414 10.07 37.21 -7.75
C LYS A 414 10.28 37.39 -9.26
N GLN A 415 9.40 36.82 -10.08
CA GLN A 415 9.33 37.02 -11.52
C GLN A 415 8.44 38.22 -11.81
#